data_AF-A0AAU9XWP8-F1
#
_entry.id   AF-A0AAU9XWP8-F1
#
_cell.length_a   1.000
_cell.length_b   1.000
_cell.length_c   1.000
_cell.angle_alpha   90.00
_cell.angle_beta   90.00
_cell.angle_gamma   90.00
#
_symmetry.space_group_name_H-M   'P 1'
#
loop_
_entity.id
_entity.type
_entity.pdbx_description
1 polymer ?
#
loop_
_entity_poly.entity_id
_entity_poly.type
_entity_poly.pdbx_seq_one_letter_code
_entity_poly.pdbx_strand_id
1 'polypeptide(L)'
;MKMTWLMEGCVNGHAFIIEGEGTGKPYEGKQTGTFRVTKGGPLPFAVDIVAPTLKYGFKCFMKYPADIPDYFKQAFPEGLTYDRKLTFEDGGCATATVEMSLKGNTLVHKTNFQGGNFPIDGPVMQNKTLGWEPTSEKMTPCNGTIKGDTIMYLLVEGGKMLKCRYENNYRAKKVIHKMPPSHFVDLRLVKTNLDKEGLKFQLEEHAVARILEV
;
A
#
# COMPACT_ATOMS: atom_id res chain seq x y z
N MET A 1 -5.69 15.95 6.42
CA MET A 1 -6.34 14.76 7.01
C MET A 1 -5.32 14.02 7.86
N LYS A 2 -5.67 13.66 9.10
CA LYS A 2 -4.80 12.83 9.96
C LYS A 2 -5.01 11.36 9.67
N MET A 3 -4.01 10.54 9.94
CA MET A 3 -4.08 9.09 9.74
C MET A 3 -3.35 8.34 10.86
N THR A 4 -3.84 7.14 11.18
CA THR A 4 -3.15 6.18 12.05
C THR A 4 -3.18 4.78 11.44
N TRP A 5 -2.15 3.99 11.76
CA TRP A 5 -1.94 2.66 11.23
C TRP A 5 -1.64 1.67 12.33
N LEU A 6 -2.18 0.47 12.18
CA LEU A 6 -1.76 -0.72 12.90
C LEU A 6 -1.68 -1.88 11.91
N MET A 7 -0.48 -2.42 11.71
CA MET A 7 -0.23 -3.63 10.94
C MET A 7 0.28 -4.71 11.87
N GLU A 8 -0.45 -5.81 11.93
CA GLU A 8 0.00 -7.06 12.53
C GLU A 8 0.32 -8.03 11.39
N GLY A 9 1.40 -8.78 11.50
CA GLY A 9 1.75 -9.70 10.44
C GLY A 9 2.77 -10.74 10.79
N CYS A 10 3.02 -11.62 9.83
CA CYS A 10 4.04 -12.66 9.88
C CYS A 10 4.67 -12.79 8.49
N VAL A 11 6.00 -12.87 8.41
CA VAL A 11 6.73 -13.16 7.17
C VAL A 11 7.68 -14.31 7.44
N ASN A 12 7.57 -15.40 6.66
CA ASN A 12 8.40 -16.59 6.81
C ASN A 12 8.45 -17.12 8.27
N GLY A 13 7.33 -17.06 8.99
CA GLY A 13 7.23 -17.49 10.38
C GLY A 13 7.61 -16.43 11.43
N HIS A 14 8.13 -15.26 11.02
CA HIS A 14 8.50 -14.18 11.92
C HIS A 14 7.35 -13.19 12.12
N ALA A 15 6.75 -13.18 13.31
CA ALA A 15 5.66 -12.27 13.66
C ALA A 15 6.17 -10.85 14.01
N PHE A 16 5.41 -9.83 13.62
CA PHE A 16 5.76 -8.43 13.86
C PHE A 16 4.53 -7.54 14.03
N ILE A 17 4.74 -6.35 14.63
CA ILE A 17 3.75 -5.26 14.67
C ILE A 17 4.42 -3.96 14.22
N ILE A 18 3.76 -3.24 13.32
CA ILE A 18 4.12 -1.88 12.90
C ILE A 18 2.98 -0.93 13.21
N GLU A 19 3.30 0.15 13.91
CA GLU A 19 2.41 1.27 14.15
C GLU A 19 2.85 2.47 13.31
N GLY A 20 1.91 3.35 12.97
CA GLY A 20 2.23 4.56 12.23
C GLY A 20 1.24 5.68 12.48
N GLU A 21 1.71 6.89 12.19
CA GLU A 21 0.94 8.12 12.22
C GLU A 21 1.40 9.07 11.12
N GLY A 22 0.53 10.01 10.73
CA GLY A 22 0.84 10.85 9.59
C GLY A 22 -0.27 11.81 9.21
N THR A 23 0.02 12.58 8.17
CA THR A 23 -0.89 13.55 7.60
C THR A 23 -0.80 13.55 6.08
N GLY A 24 -1.84 14.07 5.45
CA GLY A 24 -1.85 14.21 4.01
C GLY A 24 -2.97 15.12 3.54
N LYS A 25 -2.98 15.31 2.23
CA LYS A 25 -3.92 16.14 1.50
C LYS A 25 -4.65 15.27 0.47
N PRO A 26 -5.84 14.71 0.83
CA PRO A 26 -6.51 13.70 0.02
C PRO A 26 -6.76 14.10 -1.44
N TYR A 27 -7.11 15.37 -1.67
CA TYR A 27 -7.41 15.92 -3.00
C TYR A 27 -6.18 16.33 -3.80
N GLU A 28 -5.03 16.52 -3.15
CA GLU A 28 -3.74 16.77 -3.83
C GLU A 28 -2.98 15.46 -4.14
N GLY A 29 -3.50 14.32 -3.68
CA GLY A 29 -2.87 13.02 -3.92
C GLY A 29 -1.62 12.76 -3.10
N LYS A 30 -1.37 13.53 -2.02
CA LYS A 30 -0.10 13.53 -1.28
C LYS A 30 -0.31 13.11 0.16
N GLN A 31 0.57 12.26 0.67
CA GLN A 31 0.58 11.84 2.06
C GLN A 31 1.97 11.48 2.57
N THR A 32 2.20 11.73 3.85
CA THR A 32 3.45 11.39 4.55
C THR A 32 3.11 10.70 5.87
N GLY A 33 3.95 9.79 6.34
CA GLY A 33 3.73 9.12 7.62
C GLY A 33 5.01 8.53 8.16
N THR A 34 5.10 8.50 9.48
CA THR A 34 6.20 7.90 10.22
C THR A 34 5.70 6.60 10.82
N PHE A 35 6.50 5.56 10.67
CA PHE A 35 6.19 4.20 11.10
C PHE A 35 7.27 3.70 12.06
N ARG A 36 6.85 2.83 12.97
CA ARG A 36 7.71 2.19 13.94
C ARG A 36 7.36 0.71 14.07
N VAL A 37 8.37 -0.15 14.01
CA VAL A 37 8.26 -1.55 14.42
C VAL A 37 8.19 -1.59 15.95
N THR A 38 7.04 -2.00 16.49
CA THR A 38 6.81 -2.04 17.95
C THR A 38 6.96 -3.45 18.54
N LYS A 39 6.85 -4.50 17.71
CA LYS A 39 7.16 -5.89 18.09
C LYS A 39 7.82 -6.63 16.93
N GLY A 40 8.68 -7.60 17.25
CA GLY A 40 9.40 -8.41 16.27
C GLY A 40 10.55 -7.69 15.58
N GLY A 41 11.02 -6.57 16.10
CA GLY A 41 12.18 -5.85 15.57
C GLY A 41 13.51 -6.41 16.11
N PRO A 42 14.64 -6.23 15.38
CA PRO A 42 14.71 -5.82 13.97
C PRO A 42 14.07 -6.86 13.05
N LEU A 43 13.46 -6.39 11.95
CA LEU A 43 12.80 -7.29 11.00
C LEU A 43 13.86 -8.09 10.23
N PRO A 44 13.74 -9.43 10.13
CA PRO A 44 14.69 -10.27 9.39
C PRO A 44 14.42 -10.28 7.87
N PHE A 45 13.69 -9.29 7.39
CA PHE A 45 13.31 -9.12 6.00
C PHE A 45 13.20 -7.64 5.69
N ALA A 46 13.29 -7.29 4.42
CA ALA A 46 13.26 -5.91 4.00
C ALA A 46 11.86 -5.28 4.17
N VAL A 47 11.78 -4.16 4.90
CA VAL A 47 10.53 -3.45 5.17
C VAL A 47 9.81 -2.94 3.90
N ASP A 48 10.53 -2.87 2.78
CA ASP A 48 9.94 -2.44 1.50
C ASP A 48 8.77 -3.32 1.06
N ILE A 49 8.73 -4.62 1.42
CA ILE A 49 7.63 -5.51 1.00
C ILE A 49 6.28 -5.16 1.65
N VAL A 50 6.30 -4.50 2.82
CA VAL A 50 5.07 -4.05 3.52
C VAL A 50 4.73 -2.59 3.23
N ALA A 51 5.69 -1.79 2.76
CA ALA A 51 5.53 -0.34 2.57
C ALA A 51 4.34 0.05 1.67
N PRO A 52 4.06 -0.62 0.53
CA PRO A 52 2.87 -0.33 -0.27
C PRO A 52 1.56 -0.64 0.45
N THR A 53 1.54 -1.59 1.40
CA THR A 53 0.31 -1.86 2.18
C THR A 53 0.10 -0.83 3.27
N LEU A 54 1.18 -0.27 3.83
CA LEU A 54 1.10 0.84 4.77
C LEU A 54 0.60 2.12 4.09
N LYS A 55 1.28 2.64 3.07
CA LYS A 55 0.89 3.93 2.45
C LYS A 55 -0.06 3.81 1.28
N TYR A 56 0.30 3.00 0.29
CA TYR A 56 -0.55 2.77 -0.88
C TYR A 56 -1.83 1.98 -0.54
N GLY A 57 -2.01 1.61 0.73
CA GLY A 57 -3.30 1.20 1.26
C GLY A 57 -4.32 2.33 1.43
N PHE A 58 -3.88 3.58 1.55
CA PHE A 58 -4.74 4.76 1.73
C PHE A 58 -5.17 5.39 0.41
N LYS A 59 -5.97 4.65 -0.35
CA LYS A 59 -6.47 5.09 -1.66
C LYS A 59 -7.28 6.39 -1.64
N CYS A 60 -7.74 6.84 -0.48
CA CYS A 60 -8.37 8.15 -0.36
C CYS A 60 -7.40 9.33 -0.62
N PHE A 61 -6.08 9.13 -0.59
CA PHE A 61 -5.06 10.13 -0.93
C PHE A 61 -4.57 10.01 -2.38
N MET A 62 -5.48 9.78 -3.31
CA MET A 62 -5.21 9.85 -4.74
C MET A 62 -5.85 11.12 -5.32
N LYS A 63 -5.12 11.86 -6.15
CA LYS A 63 -5.68 13.02 -6.85
C LYS A 63 -6.53 12.50 -8.01
N TYR A 64 -7.85 12.54 -7.83
CA TYR A 64 -8.80 12.28 -8.91
C TYR A 64 -9.11 13.58 -9.68
N PRO A 65 -9.06 13.56 -11.03
CA PRO A 65 -9.58 14.65 -11.83
C PRO A 65 -11.11 14.70 -11.74
N ALA A 66 -11.70 15.84 -12.10
CA ALA A 66 -13.12 16.12 -11.87
C ALA A 66 -14.08 15.18 -12.63
N ASP A 67 -13.61 14.62 -13.75
CA ASP A 67 -14.33 13.74 -14.65
C ASP A 67 -14.33 12.26 -14.21
N ILE A 68 -13.48 11.88 -13.25
CA ILE A 68 -13.46 10.52 -12.69
C ILE A 68 -14.10 10.52 -11.30
N PRO A 69 -15.25 9.86 -11.11
CA PRO A 69 -15.83 9.65 -9.78
C PRO A 69 -14.87 8.96 -8.82
N ASP A 70 -14.57 9.59 -7.68
CA ASP A 70 -13.65 9.02 -6.70
C ASP A 70 -14.35 8.00 -5.81
N TYR A 71 -14.23 6.72 -6.15
CA TYR A 71 -14.81 5.61 -5.39
C TYR A 71 -14.34 5.60 -3.92
N PHE A 72 -13.07 5.92 -3.68
CA PHE A 72 -12.44 5.76 -2.37
C PHE A 72 -12.84 6.86 -1.39
N LYS A 73 -12.92 8.11 -1.87
CA LYS A 73 -13.43 9.23 -1.05
C LYS A 73 -14.93 9.10 -0.83
N GLN A 74 -15.69 8.63 -1.83
CA GLN A 74 -17.12 8.37 -1.66
C GLN A 74 -17.42 7.32 -0.59
N ALA A 75 -16.52 6.37 -0.31
CA ALA A 75 -16.73 5.31 0.68
C ALA A 75 -16.86 5.80 2.13
N PHE A 76 -16.48 7.04 2.43
CA PHE A 76 -16.53 7.61 3.78
C PHE A 76 -17.86 8.36 4.04
N PRO A 77 -18.33 8.42 5.30
CA PRO A 77 -17.63 8.06 6.55
C PRO A 77 -17.56 6.56 6.90
N GLU A 78 -18.33 5.69 6.25
CA GLU A 78 -18.46 4.26 6.58
C GLU A 78 -17.13 3.50 6.39
N GLY A 79 -16.33 3.92 5.40
CA GLY A 79 -15.02 3.37 5.10
C GLY A 79 -15.09 2.22 4.09
N LEU A 80 -14.01 1.46 3.99
CA LEU A 80 -13.87 0.39 3.02
C LEU A 80 -12.94 -0.71 3.52
N THR A 81 -13.02 -1.88 2.91
CA THR A 81 -12.07 -2.97 3.09
C THR A 81 -11.38 -3.29 1.78
N TYR A 82 -10.20 -3.91 1.85
CA TYR A 82 -9.63 -4.56 0.68
C TYR A 82 -8.77 -5.76 1.04
N ASP A 83 -8.71 -6.70 0.11
CA ASP A 83 -7.68 -7.75 0.12
C ASP A 83 -6.65 -7.45 -0.96
N ARG A 84 -5.42 -7.82 -0.67
CA ARG A 84 -4.28 -7.67 -1.56
C ARG A 84 -3.50 -8.97 -1.60
N LYS A 85 -3.05 -9.35 -2.79
CA LYS A 85 -2.10 -10.44 -3.03
C LYS A 85 -0.86 -9.89 -3.71
N LEU A 86 0.31 -10.34 -3.26
CA LEU A 86 1.62 -10.03 -3.78
C LEU A 86 2.24 -11.34 -4.26
N THR A 87 2.73 -11.36 -5.50
CA THR A 87 3.46 -12.50 -6.07
C THR A 87 4.77 -12.01 -6.67
N PHE A 88 5.88 -12.31 -6.01
CA PHE A 88 7.23 -11.98 -6.45
C PHE A 88 7.72 -13.02 -7.45
N GLU A 89 8.58 -12.60 -8.39
CA GLU A 89 9.11 -13.49 -9.42
C GLU A 89 10.07 -14.57 -8.90
N ASP A 90 10.61 -14.38 -7.69
CA ASP A 90 11.49 -15.33 -7.00
C ASP A 90 10.74 -16.38 -6.16
N GLY A 91 9.41 -16.39 -6.23
CA GLY A 91 8.54 -17.32 -5.51
C GLY A 91 8.01 -16.79 -4.17
N GLY A 92 8.56 -15.67 -3.66
CA GLY A 92 8.01 -14.99 -2.50
C GLY A 92 6.56 -14.56 -2.73
N CYS A 93 5.71 -14.70 -1.72
CA CYS A 93 4.33 -14.26 -1.81
C CYS A 93 3.82 -13.68 -0.51
N ALA A 94 2.81 -12.82 -0.61
CA ALA A 94 2.12 -12.31 0.57
C ALA A 94 0.66 -12.01 0.29
N THR A 95 -0.14 -12.00 1.35
CA THR A 95 -1.51 -11.50 1.35
C THR A 95 -1.68 -10.46 2.44
N ALA A 96 -2.60 -9.53 2.21
CA ALA A 96 -3.00 -8.58 3.23
C ALA A 96 -4.51 -8.37 3.19
N THR A 97 -5.13 -8.35 4.37
CA THR A 97 -6.53 -7.95 4.54
C THR A 97 -6.55 -6.65 5.35
N VAL A 98 -7.27 -5.67 4.83
CA VAL A 98 -7.25 -4.30 5.35
C VAL A 98 -8.66 -3.79 5.60
N GLU A 99 -8.79 -3.10 6.72
CA GLU A 99 -9.97 -2.32 7.07
C GLU A 99 -9.59 -0.85 7.25
N MET A 100 -10.33 0.03 6.56
CA MET A 100 -10.24 1.47 6.71
C MET A 100 -11.55 2.03 7.27
N SER A 101 -11.43 2.97 8.19
CA SER A 101 -12.54 3.70 8.81
C SER A 101 -12.17 5.15 9.09
N LEU A 102 -13.17 6.00 9.32
CA LEU A 102 -12.98 7.38 9.76
C LEU A 102 -13.45 7.52 11.21
N LYS A 103 -12.56 7.94 12.11
CA LYS A 103 -12.88 8.25 13.51
C LYS A 103 -12.66 9.73 13.76
N GLY A 104 -13.76 10.49 13.88
CA GLY A 104 -13.70 11.95 13.90
C GLY A 104 -13.06 12.47 12.61
N ASN A 105 -11.88 13.10 12.73
CA ASN A 105 -11.11 13.62 11.58
C ASN A 105 -9.81 12.84 11.31
N THR A 106 -9.76 11.58 11.75
CA THR A 106 -8.60 10.69 11.60
C THR A 106 -9.01 9.43 10.86
N LEU A 107 -8.34 9.15 9.74
CA LEU A 107 -8.47 7.88 9.04
C LEU A 107 -7.68 6.81 9.77
N VAL A 108 -8.31 5.68 10.03
CA VAL A 108 -7.71 4.55 10.76
C VAL A 108 -7.59 3.38 9.80
N HIS A 109 -6.39 2.81 9.70
CA HIS A 109 -6.09 1.66 8.86
C HIS A 109 -5.54 0.52 9.70
N LYS A 110 -6.20 -0.62 9.59
CA LYS A 110 -5.83 -1.86 10.27
C LYS A 110 -5.52 -2.90 9.23
N THR A 111 -4.38 -3.55 9.37
CA THR A 111 -3.91 -4.57 8.44
C THR A 111 -3.53 -5.84 9.16
N ASN A 112 -3.94 -6.97 8.58
CA ASN A 112 -3.30 -8.26 8.80
C ASN A 112 -2.46 -8.60 7.56
N PHE A 113 -1.16 -8.86 7.72
CA PHE A 113 -0.23 -9.17 6.62
C PHE A 113 0.42 -10.55 6.80
N GLN A 114 0.31 -11.42 5.81
CA GLN A 114 0.89 -12.77 5.84
C GLN A 114 1.80 -12.96 4.64
N GLY A 115 3.10 -13.17 4.87
CA GLY A 115 4.10 -13.42 3.85
C GLY A 115 4.77 -14.78 4.04
N GLY A 116 5.11 -15.43 2.93
CA GLY A 116 5.74 -16.75 2.94
C GLY A 116 6.57 -16.99 1.68
N ASN A 117 7.33 -18.08 1.69
CA ASN A 117 8.13 -18.57 0.57
C ASN A 117 9.18 -17.57 0.04
N PHE A 118 9.55 -16.55 0.82
CA PHE A 118 10.67 -15.68 0.43
C PHE A 118 11.98 -16.47 0.52
N PRO A 119 12.79 -16.54 -0.54
CA PRO A 119 14.07 -17.25 -0.51
C PRO A 119 14.98 -16.67 0.57
N ILE A 120 15.62 -17.52 1.38
CA ILE A 120 16.44 -17.08 2.51
C ILE A 120 17.67 -16.28 2.05
N ASP A 121 18.19 -16.61 0.88
CA ASP A 121 19.29 -15.93 0.17
C ASP A 121 18.78 -14.85 -0.81
N GLY A 122 17.46 -14.70 -0.94
CA GLY A 122 16.82 -13.70 -1.78
C GLY A 122 16.98 -12.28 -1.24
N PRO A 123 16.82 -11.25 -2.10
CA PRO A 123 17.08 -9.86 -1.72
C PRO A 123 16.19 -9.35 -0.59
N VAL A 124 14.97 -9.89 -0.47
CA VAL A 124 14.04 -9.56 0.63
C VAL A 124 14.58 -10.04 1.98
N MET A 125 14.94 -11.32 2.10
CA MET A 125 15.42 -11.88 3.37
C MET A 125 16.86 -11.43 3.69
N GLN A 126 17.63 -11.03 2.69
CA GLN A 126 18.97 -10.46 2.86
C GLN A 126 18.97 -8.94 3.08
N ASN A 127 17.79 -8.30 3.14
CA ASN A 127 17.62 -6.85 3.32
C ASN A 127 18.40 -5.99 2.29
N LYS A 128 18.42 -6.43 1.03
CA LYS A 128 19.16 -5.80 -0.08
C LYS A 128 18.27 -4.95 -1.00
N THR A 129 17.15 -4.47 -0.49
CA THR A 129 16.17 -3.71 -1.27
C THR A 129 16.38 -2.20 -1.08
N LEU A 130 16.14 -1.44 -2.14
CA LEU A 130 16.44 -0.01 -2.23
C LEU A 130 15.19 0.86 -2.41
N GLY A 131 14.01 0.25 -2.38
CA GLY A 131 12.71 0.92 -2.56
C GLY A 131 12.06 0.60 -3.90
N TRP A 132 10.83 1.09 -4.07
CA TRP A 132 9.99 0.79 -5.23
C TRP A 132 10.13 1.83 -6.34
N GLU A 133 10.15 1.37 -7.59
CA GLU A 133 9.95 2.24 -8.75
C GLU A 133 8.53 2.84 -8.77
N PRO A 134 8.34 4.01 -9.38
CA PRO A 134 7.01 4.49 -9.73
C PRO A 134 6.27 3.46 -10.60
N THR A 135 4.96 3.37 -10.42
CA THR A 135 4.14 2.39 -11.16
C THR A 135 2.76 2.95 -11.45
N SER A 136 2.02 2.25 -12.31
CA SER A 136 0.61 2.50 -12.60
C SER A 136 -0.23 1.30 -12.19
N GLU A 137 -1.30 1.51 -11.44
CA GLU A 137 -2.32 0.49 -11.18
C GLU A 137 -3.50 0.66 -12.12
N LYS A 138 -3.91 -0.46 -12.73
CA LYS A 138 -5.13 -0.54 -13.50
C LYS A 138 -6.32 -0.71 -12.56
N MET A 139 -7.23 0.26 -12.58
CA MET A 139 -8.47 0.23 -11.82
C MET A 139 -9.63 -0.21 -12.71
N THR A 140 -10.30 -1.29 -12.32
CA THR A 140 -11.40 -1.89 -13.05
C THR A 140 -12.64 -2.03 -12.17
N PRO A 141 -13.69 -1.22 -12.42
CA PRO A 141 -14.98 -1.40 -11.76
C PRO A 141 -15.57 -2.78 -12.06
N CYS A 142 -16.06 -3.47 -11.03
CA CYS A 142 -16.64 -4.80 -11.14
C CYS A 142 -17.73 -4.98 -10.07
N ASN A 143 -19.00 -5.06 -10.48
CA ASN A 143 -20.14 -5.36 -9.59
C ASN A 143 -20.19 -4.50 -8.30
N GLY A 144 -20.03 -3.18 -8.44
CA GLY A 144 -20.04 -2.23 -7.30
C GLY A 144 -18.73 -2.19 -6.49
N THR A 145 -17.70 -2.92 -6.89
CA THR A 145 -16.35 -2.92 -6.30
C THR A 145 -15.32 -2.40 -7.31
N ILE A 146 -14.07 -2.18 -6.86
CA ILE A 146 -12.94 -1.88 -7.74
C ILE A 146 -11.90 -3.00 -7.61
N LYS A 147 -11.48 -3.56 -8.75
CA LYS A 147 -10.29 -4.41 -8.85
C LYS A 147 -9.09 -3.56 -9.25
N GLY A 148 -7.96 -3.76 -8.60
CA GLY A 148 -6.71 -3.05 -8.86
C GLY A 148 -5.59 -4.03 -9.21
N ASP A 149 -5.04 -3.91 -10.41
CA ASP A 149 -3.95 -4.76 -10.90
C ASP A 149 -2.72 -3.92 -11.22
N THR A 150 -1.57 -4.28 -10.67
CA THR A 150 -0.30 -3.61 -11.00
C THR A 150 0.89 -4.57 -11.01
N ILE A 151 1.90 -4.22 -11.79
CA ILE A 151 3.23 -4.80 -11.73
C ILE A 151 4.13 -3.74 -11.12
N MET A 152 4.76 -4.08 -10.00
CA MET A 152 5.71 -3.22 -9.30
C MET A 152 7.11 -3.80 -9.45
N TYR A 153 8.11 -2.92 -9.45
CA TYR A 153 9.52 -3.31 -9.51
C TYR A 153 10.22 -2.77 -8.27
N LEU A 154 10.75 -3.69 -7.47
CA LEU A 154 11.53 -3.38 -6.27
C LEU A 154 13.00 -3.29 -6.66
N LEU A 155 13.63 -2.14 -6.49
CA LEU A 155 15.06 -1.99 -6.71
C LEU A 155 15.81 -2.82 -5.68
N VAL A 156 16.86 -3.51 -6.12
CA VAL A 156 17.75 -4.27 -5.24
C VAL A 156 19.21 -3.91 -5.53
N GLU A 157 20.09 -4.18 -4.56
CA GLU A 157 21.53 -3.95 -4.71
C GLU A 157 22.10 -4.54 -6.01
N GLY A 158 23.07 -3.85 -6.60
CA GLY A 158 23.63 -4.22 -7.89
C GLY A 158 22.80 -3.79 -9.10
N GLY A 159 21.80 -2.91 -8.90
CA GLY A 159 21.03 -2.28 -9.99
C GLY A 159 20.01 -3.22 -10.65
N LYS A 160 19.70 -4.35 -10.03
CA LYS A 160 18.66 -5.28 -10.49
C LYS A 160 17.30 -4.83 -9.95
N MET A 161 16.24 -5.41 -10.51
CA MET A 161 14.87 -5.23 -10.03
C MET A 161 14.28 -6.60 -9.71
N LEU A 162 13.53 -6.66 -8.60
CA LEU A 162 12.67 -7.80 -8.28
C LEU A 162 11.23 -7.44 -8.64
N LYS A 163 10.67 -8.13 -9.64
CA LYS A 163 9.29 -7.92 -10.09
C LYS A 163 8.30 -8.50 -9.09
N CYS A 164 7.21 -7.78 -8.85
CA CYS A 164 6.09 -8.21 -8.03
C CYS A 164 4.76 -7.87 -8.69
N ARG A 165 3.84 -8.84 -8.76
CA ARG A 165 2.45 -8.61 -9.16
C ARG A 165 1.60 -8.32 -7.92
N TYR A 166 0.84 -7.24 -7.98
CA TYR A 166 -0.16 -6.86 -6.99
C TYR A 166 -1.55 -7.01 -7.58
N GLU A 167 -2.40 -7.74 -6.87
CA GLU A 167 -3.82 -7.91 -7.18
C GLU A 167 -4.62 -7.42 -5.98
N ASN A 168 -5.58 -6.52 -6.20
CA ASN A 168 -6.34 -5.86 -5.14
C ASN A 168 -7.84 -5.94 -5.39
N ASN A 169 -8.63 -6.10 -4.33
CA ASN A 169 -10.08 -6.05 -4.38
C ASN A 169 -10.63 -5.06 -3.35
N TYR A 170 -11.09 -3.89 -3.78
CA TYR A 170 -11.57 -2.80 -2.93
C TYR A 170 -13.09 -2.79 -2.80
N ARG A 171 -13.59 -2.76 -1.55
CA ARG A 171 -15.03 -2.84 -1.24
C ARG A 171 -15.42 -1.74 -0.26
N ALA A 172 -16.20 -0.77 -0.71
CA ALA A 172 -16.82 0.21 0.17
C ALA A 172 -17.81 -0.48 1.12
N LYS A 173 -17.91 0.04 2.36
CA LYS A 173 -18.86 -0.46 3.36
C LYS A 173 -20.28 0.06 3.14
N LYS A 174 -20.47 0.91 2.14
CA LYS A 174 -21.77 1.38 1.65
C LYS A 174 -21.88 1.23 0.14
N VAL A 175 -23.09 1.32 -0.37
CA VAL A 175 -23.36 1.34 -1.81
C VAL A 175 -22.78 2.62 -2.41
N ILE A 176 -22.00 2.47 -3.49
CA ILE A 176 -21.48 3.60 -4.27
C ILE A 176 -22.31 3.71 -5.55
N HIS A 177 -23.09 4.78 -5.65
CA HIS A 177 -23.99 4.99 -6.80
C HIS A 177 -23.25 5.50 -8.04
N LYS A 178 -22.19 6.30 -7.86
CA LYS A 178 -21.40 6.85 -8.97
C LYS A 178 -20.06 6.14 -9.07
N MET A 179 -20.06 5.02 -9.79
CA MET A 179 -18.83 4.26 -10.06
C MET A 179 -17.95 4.98 -11.08
N PRO A 180 -16.61 4.99 -10.91
CA PRO A 180 -15.72 5.47 -11.96
C PRO A 180 -15.77 4.55 -13.19
N PRO A 181 -15.37 5.04 -14.38
CA PRO A 181 -14.99 4.15 -15.47
C PRO A 181 -13.69 3.41 -15.15
N SER A 182 -13.30 2.50 -16.04
CA SER A 182 -11.96 1.91 -15.99
C SER A 182 -10.91 3.00 -16.18
N HIS A 183 -9.91 3.07 -15.31
CA HIS A 183 -8.91 4.15 -15.28
C HIS A 183 -7.55 3.62 -14.79
N PHE A 184 -6.58 4.52 -14.63
CA PHE A 184 -5.27 4.23 -14.06
C PHE A 184 -4.98 5.13 -12.88
N VAL A 185 -4.14 4.67 -11.98
CA VAL A 185 -3.52 5.49 -10.93
C VAL A 185 -2.02 5.35 -11.04
N ASP A 186 -1.34 6.45 -11.33
CA ASP A 186 0.11 6.52 -11.25
C ASP A 186 0.51 6.86 -9.83
N LEU A 187 1.51 6.16 -9.28
CA LEU A 187 1.98 6.33 -7.91
C LEU A 187 3.50 6.36 -7.83
N ARG A 188 4.00 7.14 -6.88
CA ARG A 188 5.39 7.10 -6.43
C ARG A 188 5.42 7.01 -4.91
N LEU A 189 6.11 5.99 -4.40
CA LEU A 189 6.32 5.75 -2.98
C LEU A 189 7.81 5.88 -2.67
N VAL A 190 8.15 6.72 -1.70
CA VAL A 190 9.54 6.93 -1.26
C VAL A 190 9.64 6.57 0.22
N LYS A 191 10.66 5.78 0.55
CA LYS A 191 11.00 5.41 1.93
C LYS A 191 12.28 6.12 2.35
N THR A 192 12.27 6.66 3.55
CA THR A 192 13.45 7.22 4.23
C THR A 192 13.60 6.54 5.58
N ASN A 193 14.72 5.86 5.81
CA ASN A 193 15.02 5.31 7.14
C ASN A 193 15.34 6.45 8.11
N LEU A 194 14.75 6.41 9.31
CA LEU A 194 14.95 7.43 10.34
C LEU A 194 15.87 6.95 11.46
N ASP A 195 16.23 5.67 11.48
CA ASP A 195 17.24 5.08 12.34
C ASP A 195 18.11 4.08 11.55
N LYS A 196 19.20 3.64 12.17
CA LYS A 196 20.17 2.72 11.53
C LYS A 196 19.65 1.29 11.51
N GLU A 197 18.83 0.95 12.51
CA GLU A 197 18.30 -0.39 12.75
C GLU A 197 17.10 -0.73 11.86
N GLY A 198 16.55 0.26 11.12
CA GLY A 198 15.37 0.09 10.28
C GLY A 198 14.07 -0.07 11.06
N LEU A 199 14.07 0.24 12.36
CA LEU A 199 12.90 0.14 13.24
C LEU A 199 11.96 1.34 13.08
N LYS A 200 12.47 2.47 12.60
CA LYS A 200 11.71 3.69 12.36
C LYS A 200 12.01 4.21 10.96
N PHE A 201 10.95 4.46 10.20
CA PHE A 201 11.06 4.93 8.83
C PHE A 201 9.90 5.86 8.49
N GLN A 202 10.13 6.72 7.51
CA GLN A 202 9.13 7.59 6.92
C GLN A 202 8.78 7.07 5.53
N LEU A 203 7.49 7.17 5.20
CA LEU A 203 7.00 6.93 3.84
C LEU A 203 6.29 8.18 3.33
N GLU A 204 6.65 8.58 2.11
CA GLU A 204 6.01 9.64 1.34
C GLU A 204 5.40 9.06 0.07
N GLU A 205 4.16 9.42 -0.23
CA GLU A 205 3.47 8.97 -1.42
C GLU A 205 2.83 10.14 -2.16
N HIS A 206 2.92 10.09 -3.48
CA HIS A 206 2.13 10.89 -4.40
C HIS A 206 1.42 9.97 -5.40
N ALA A 207 0.09 10.12 -5.52
CA ALA A 207 -0.72 9.31 -6.41
C ALA A 207 -1.74 10.16 -7.19
N VAL A 208 -1.84 9.91 -8.50
CA VAL A 208 -2.70 10.67 -9.42
C VAL A 208 -3.48 9.71 -10.30
N ALA A 209 -4.80 9.86 -10.33
CA ALA A 209 -5.67 9.10 -11.22
C ALA A 209 -5.76 9.78 -12.60
N ARG A 210 -5.90 8.97 -13.66
CA ARG A 210 -6.10 9.43 -15.03
C ARG A 210 -6.91 8.43 -15.85
N ILE A 211 -7.60 8.93 -16.87
CA ILE A 211 -8.14 8.11 -17.97
C ILE A 211 -7.08 8.05 -19.08
N LEU A 212 -7.11 7.01 -19.93
CA LEU A 212 -6.40 7.04 -21.20
C LEU A 212 -7.16 7.96 -22.15
N GLU A 213 -6.58 9.10 -22.47
CA GLU A 213 -7.04 9.89 -23.62
C GLU A 213 -6.69 9.09 -24.89
N VAL A 214 -7.71 8.83 -25.71
CA VAL A 214 -7.60 8.15 -27.02
C VAL A 214 -7.69 9.19 -28.11
#